data_AF-A0A418VUF2-F1
#
_entry.id   AF-A0A418VUF2-F1
#
_cell.length_a   1.000
_cell.length_b   1.000
_cell.length_c   1.000
_cell.angle_alpha   90.00
_cell.angle_beta   90.00
_cell.angle_gamma   90.00
#
_symmetry.space_group_name_H-M   'P 1'
#
loop_
_entity.id
_entity.type
_entity.pdbx_description
1 polymer ?
#
loop_
_entity_poly.entity_id
_entity_poly.type
_entity_poly.pdbx_seq_one_letter_code
_entity_poly.pdbx_strand_id
1 'polypeptide(L)'
;MKFSETAAMLWTWTPYLGQGFLWNILISAVTMAIGTPLGLGLARLRLSGSRLGAGLTAAARLPPTFVLIYYLAYALPPQVELGDTVVPLDGWLKASLALSVAVAGFVSDNALSAFRHHRRGETVEALYFIPAWTTYFLIIMMASSTASVIGVPEIVQRANTVIAAVGDPGAIVWVYLYTMAWFLAFCWPLARLMSHAKARLSRRAGSRAGARAALADRGGFAEFNLIILPDGDMPMAADTILERRFDLPVSLDAIAPIQAAIESAADDILDAGAVFKLTMSVEELVTNVVMHGAVPSSTLGVAILVDPRCISVELSDAGPAFDPFREAPPPALDQPVETRAVGGLGVHLVGKLVDRAYYHRVGERNLVRLVMLRPGAATDGYAP
;
A
#
# COMPACT_ATOMS: atom_id res chain seq x y z
N MET A 1 -37.30 3.63 -19.29
CA MET A 1 -38.10 3.13 -18.16
C MET A 1 -38.34 4.20 -17.10
N LYS A 2 -39.50 4.19 -16.44
CA LYS A 2 -39.70 4.94 -15.18
C LYS A 2 -38.93 4.25 -14.05
N PHE A 3 -38.42 5.01 -13.08
CA PHE A 3 -37.63 4.47 -11.96
C PHE A 3 -38.31 3.29 -11.24
N SER A 4 -39.64 3.34 -11.08
CA SER A 4 -40.43 2.27 -10.46
C SER A 4 -40.40 0.94 -11.24
N GLU A 5 -40.39 1.02 -12.57
CA GLU A 5 -40.32 -0.17 -13.45
C GLU A 5 -38.93 -0.79 -13.39
N THR A 6 -37.88 0.05 -13.36
CA THR A 6 -36.50 -0.38 -13.19
C THR A 6 -36.28 -1.05 -11.83
N ALA A 7 -36.80 -0.46 -10.75
CA ALA A 7 -36.69 -1.04 -9.42
C ALA A 7 -37.39 -2.40 -9.31
N ALA A 8 -38.60 -2.54 -9.87
CA ALA A 8 -39.32 -3.81 -9.92
C ALA A 8 -38.55 -4.87 -10.73
N MET A 9 -38.01 -4.50 -11.89
CA MET A 9 -37.18 -5.36 -12.72
C MET A 9 -35.95 -5.86 -11.95
N LEU A 10 -35.18 -4.95 -11.32
CA LEU A 10 -34.00 -5.32 -10.53
C LEU A 10 -34.37 -6.26 -9.39
N TRP A 11 -35.50 -5.98 -8.70
CA TRP A 11 -35.99 -6.84 -7.64
C TRP A 11 -36.26 -8.26 -8.13
N THR A 12 -36.92 -8.43 -9.28
CA THR A 12 -37.20 -9.75 -9.89
C THR A 12 -35.91 -10.52 -10.21
N TRP A 13 -34.86 -9.85 -10.67
CA TRP A 13 -33.58 -10.48 -11.02
C TRP A 13 -32.62 -10.65 -9.84
N THR A 14 -32.93 -10.09 -8.66
CA THR A 14 -32.13 -10.19 -7.42
C THR A 14 -31.68 -11.63 -7.12
N PRO A 15 -32.54 -12.66 -7.15
CA PRO A 15 -32.10 -14.02 -6.81
C PRO A 15 -31.07 -14.57 -7.80
N TYR A 16 -31.23 -14.27 -9.10
CA TYR A 16 -30.31 -14.70 -10.15
C TYR A 16 -28.96 -14.00 -10.05
N LEU A 17 -28.96 -12.68 -9.80
CA LEU A 17 -27.74 -11.90 -9.58
C LEU A 17 -27.05 -12.29 -8.27
N GLY A 18 -27.82 -12.57 -7.21
CA GLY A 18 -27.31 -13.04 -5.93
C GLY A 18 -26.57 -14.37 -6.02
N GLN A 19 -27.05 -15.31 -6.84
CA GLN A 19 -26.30 -16.53 -7.15
C GLN A 19 -24.96 -16.22 -7.85
N GLY A 20 -24.93 -15.23 -8.75
CA GLY A 20 -23.69 -14.75 -9.35
C GLY A 20 -22.73 -14.20 -8.31
N PHE A 21 -23.25 -13.42 -7.35
CA PHE A 21 -22.43 -12.90 -6.26
C PHE A 21 -21.84 -13.99 -5.36
N LEU A 22 -22.61 -15.07 -5.11
CA LEU A 22 -22.09 -16.24 -4.40
C LEU A 22 -20.91 -16.89 -5.15
N TRP A 23 -20.91 -16.89 -6.49
CA TRP A 23 -19.76 -17.31 -7.27
C TRP A 23 -18.55 -16.39 -7.06
N ASN A 24 -18.73 -15.06 -7.01
CA ASN A 24 -17.62 -14.14 -6.67
C ASN A 24 -17.02 -14.47 -5.30
N ILE A 25 -17.87 -14.72 -4.29
CA ILE A 25 -17.42 -15.11 -2.95
C ILE A 25 -16.67 -16.45 -2.99
N LEU A 26 -17.21 -17.46 -3.68
CA LEU A 26 -16.59 -18.78 -3.78
C LEU A 26 -15.22 -18.73 -4.47
N ILE A 27 -15.14 -18.05 -5.62
CA ILE A 27 -13.88 -17.86 -6.37
C ILE A 27 -12.85 -17.19 -5.46
N SER A 28 -13.25 -16.14 -4.75
CA SER A 28 -12.35 -15.41 -3.86
C SER A 28 -11.89 -16.26 -2.67
N ALA A 29 -12.79 -17.02 -2.06
CA ALA A 29 -12.46 -17.92 -0.95
C ALA A 29 -11.48 -19.02 -1.39
N VAL A 30 -11.74 -19.67 -2.53
CA VAL A 30 -10.87 -20.72 -3.09
C VAL A 30 -9.52 -20.15 -3.50
N THR A 31 -9.51 -18.97 -4.13
CA THR A 31 -8.29 -18.23 -4.47
C THR A 31 -7.44 -17.99 -3.22
N MET A 32 -8.04 -17.48 -2.14
CA MET A 32 -7.32 -17.27 -0.87
C MET A 32 -6.85 -18.59 -0.27
N ALA A 33 -7.66 -19.64 -0.32
CA ALA A 33 -7.32 -20.97 0.22
C ALA A 33 -6.13 -21.61 -0.50
N ILE A 34 -5.95 -21.35 -1.79
CA ILE A 34 -4.80 -21.83 -2.58
C ILE A 34 -3.59 -20.92 -2.41
N GLY A 35 -3.77 -19.60 -2.58
CA GLY A 35 -2.67 -18.65 -2.60
C GLY A 35 -2.03 -18.43 -1.23
N THR A 36 -2.81 -18.49 -0.14
CA THR A 36 -2.28 -18.30 1.22
C THR A 36 -1.22 -19.34 1.61
N PRO A 37 -1.46 -20.66 1.53
CA PRO A 37 -0.44 -21.65 1.87
C PRO A 37 0.79 -21.58 0.95
N LEU A 38 0.59 -21.31 -0.34
CA LEU A 38 1.71 -21.10 -1.28
C LEU A 38 2.56 -19.89 -0.87
N GLY A 39 1.92 -18.77 -0.56
CA GLY A 39 2.60 -17.55 -0.10
C GLY A 39 3.32 -17.74 1.23
N LEU A 40 2.71 -18.44 2.19
CA LEU A 40 3.35 -18.81 3.47
C LEU A 40 4.57 -19.71 3.24
N GLY A 41 4.48 -20.66 2.30
CA GLY A 41 5.62 -21.49 1.89
C GLY A 41 6.76 -20.65 1.31
N LEU A 42 6.46 -19.74 0.38
CA LEU A 42 7.44 -18.81 -0.19
C LEU A 42 8.05 -17.88 0.87
N ALA A 43 7.25 -17.38 1.81
CA ALA A 43 7.74 -16.56 2.94
C ALA A 43 8.73 -17.34 3.81
N ARG A 44 8.44 -18.60 4.15
CA ARG A 44 9.37 -19.46 4.90
C ARG A 44 10.66 -19.72 4.15
N LEU A 45 10.57 -19.94 2.83
CA LEU A 45 11.74 -20.13 1.99
C LEU A 45 12.59 -18.85 1.90
N ARG A 46 11.96 -17.67 1.86
CA ARG A 46 12.67 -16.38 1.92
C ARG A 46 13.29 -16.12 3.29
N LEU A 47 12.67 -16.61 4.36
CA LEU A 47 13.19 -16.50 5.72
C LEU A 47 14.48 -17.29 5.93
N SER A 48 14.76 -18.32 5.12
CA SER A 48 16.05 -19.03 5.11
C SER A 48 17.11 -18.38 4.21
N GLY A 49 16.83 -17.21 3.62
CA GLY A 49 17.75 -16.50 2.72
C GLY A 49 17.73 -17.00 1.27
N SER A 50 16.77 -17.85 0.88
CA SER A 50 16.71 -18.41 -0.47
C SER A 50 16.41 -17.35 -1.54
N ARG A 51 17.33 -17.22 -2.51
CA ARG A 51 17.14 -16.38 -3.70
C ARG A 51 16.01 -16.88 -4.60
N LEU A 52 15.78 -18.19 -4.66
CA LEU A 52 14.69 -18.78 -5.44
C LEU A 52 13.33 -18.39 -4.86
N GLY A 53 13.18 -18.41 -3.53
CA GLY A 53 11.97 -17.93 -2.87
C GLY A 53 11.70 -16.46 -3.16
N ALA A 54 12.73 -15.61 -3.12
CA ALA A 54 12.61 -14.19 -3.45
C ALA A 54 12.22 -13.97 -4.94
N GLY A 55 12.87 -14.70 -5.85
CA GLY A 55 12.58 -14.65 -7.29
C GLY A 55 11.15 -15.08 -7.62
N LEU A 56 10.68 -16.19 -7.04
CA LEU A 56 9.30 -16.67 -7.25
C LEU A 56 8.26 -15.69 -6.68
N THR A 57 8.51 -15.10 -5.52
CA THR A 57 7.61 -14.07 -4.97
C THR A 57 7.56 -12.82 -5.85
N ALA A 58 8.70 -12.36 -6.36
CA ALA A 58 8.75 -11.23 -7.29
C ALA A 58 7.99 -11.57 -8.58
N ALA A 59 8.26 -12.74 -9.18
CA ALA A 59 7.59 -13.21 -10.38
C ALA A 59 6.07 -13.32 -10.22
N ALA A 60 5.57 -13.74 -9.06
CA ALA A 60 4.14 -13.85 -8.78
C ALA A 60 3.39 -12.50 -8.74
N ARG A 61 4.12 -11.37 -8.66
CA ARG A 61 3.56 -10.01 -8.59
C ARG A 61 3.56 -9.28 -9.92
N LEU A 62 4.34 -9.74 -10.89
CA LEU A 62 4.50 -9.07 -12.18
C LEU A 62 3.28 -9.19 -13.10
N PRO A 63 2.63 -10.37 -13.24
CA PRO A 63 1.59 -10.53 -14.23
C PRO A 63 0.34 -9.72 -13.85
N PRO A 64 -0.22 -8.93 -14.79
CA PRO A 64 -1.56 -8.41 -14.63
C PRO A 64 -2.54 -9.56 -14.44
N THR A 65 -3.36 -9.50 -13.40
CA THR A 65 -4.26 -10.61 -13.02
C THR A 65 -5.21 -11.00 -14.15
N PHE A 66 -5.72 -10.02 -14.89
CA PHE A 66 -6.57 -10.24 -16.06
C PHE A 66 -5.88 -11.08 -17.14
N VAL A 67 -4.62 -10.75 -17.45
CA VAL A 67 -3.80 -11.45 -18.43
C VAL A 67 -3.60 -12.90 -17.99
N LEU A 68 -3.32 -13.11 -16.70
CA LEU A 68 -3.12 -14.43 -16.14
C LEU A 68 -4.39 -15.29 -16.19
N ILE A 69 -5.56 -14.73 -15.89
CA ILE A 69 -6.86 -15.41 -16.01
C ILE A 69 -7.10 -15.83 -17.47
N TYR A 70 -6.88 -14.91 -18.41
CA TYR A 70 -7.09 -15.18 -19.84
C TYR A 70 -6.18 -16.31 -20.32
N TYR A 71 -4.86 -16.22 -20.09
CA TYR A 71 -3.92 -17.24 -20.55
C TYR A 71 -4.12 -18.60 -19.86
N LEU A 72 -4.35 -18.65 -18.55
CA LEU A 72 -4.59 -19.92 -17.85
C LEU A 72 -5.90 -20.58 -18.26
N ALA A 73 -6.92 -19.82 -18.65
CA ALA A 73 -8.16 -20.38 -19.15
C ALA A 73 -7.94 -21.27 -20.38
N TYR A 74 -7.06 -20.85 -21.29
CA TYR A 74 -6.71 -21.57 -22.52
C TYR A 74 -5.55 -22.56 -22.35
N ALA A 75 -4.58 -22.25 -21.50
CA ALA A 75 -3.41 -23.11 -21.30
C ALA A 75 -3.76 -24.37 -20.48
N LEU A 76 -4.70 -24.27 -19.54
CA LEU A 76 -5.11 -25.41 -18.74
C LEU A 76 -6.10 -26.30 -19.51
N PRO A 77 -5.93 -27.64 -19.46
CA PRO A 77 -6.85 -28.56 -20.10
C PRO A 77 -8.26 -28.41 -19.51
N PRO A 78 -9.31 -28.76 -20.27
CA PRO A 78 -10.69 -28.69 -19.79
C PRO A 78 -11.00 -29.77 -18.72
N GLN A 79 -10.18 -30.80 -18.63
CA GLN A 79 -10.31 -31.89 -17.65
C GLN A 79 -8.91 -32.37 -17.24
N VAL A 80 -8.81 -32.92 -16.03
CA VAL A 80 -7.59 -33.54 -15.50
C VAL A 80 -7.88 -35.02 -15.27
N GLU A 81 -7.02 -35.87 -15.82
CA GLU A 81 -7.07 -37.32 -15.63
C GLU A 81 -6.26 -37.69 -14.37
N LEU A 82 -6.96 -38.07 -13.30
CA LEU A 82 -6.34 -38.62 -12.09
C LEU A 82 -6.59 -40.13 -12.04
N GLY A 83 -5.68 -40.89 -12.66
CA GLY A 83 -5.85 -42.33 -12.83
C GLY A 83 -7.10 -42.63 -13.66
N ASP A 84 -8.03 -43.40 -13.11
CA ASP A 84 -9.30 -43.75 -13.76
C ASP A 84 -10.39 -42.66 -13.62
N THR A 85 -10.12 -41.58 -12.88
CA THR A 85 -11.12 -40.51 -12.65
C THR A 85 -10.82 -39.28 -13.51
N VAL A 86 -11.78 -38.91 -14.35
CA VAL A 86 -11.73 -37.66 -15.14
C VAL A 86 -12.42 -36.56 -14.35
N VAL A 87 -11.66 -35.58 -13.87
CA VAL A 87 -12.19 -34.43 -13.12
C VAL A 87 -12.31 -33.23 -14.06
N PRO A 88 -13.50 -32.66 -14.28
CA PRO A 88 -13.64 -31.46 -15.09
C PRO A 88 -12.98 -30.26 -14.40
N LEU A 89 -12.25 -29.47 -15.18
CA LEU A 89 -11.58 -28.26 -14.72
C LEU A 89 -12.38 -27.04 -15.20
N ASP A 90 -13.43 -26.71 -14.46
CA ASP A 90 -14.34 -25.62 -14.81
C ASP A 90 -13.65 -24.25 -14.80
N GLY A 91 -14.20 -23.32 -15.60
CA GLY A 91 -13.65 -21.97 -15.74
C GLY A 91 -13.49 -21.21 -14.42
N TRP A 92 -14.40 -21.42 -13.45
CA TRP A 92 -14.32 -20.75 -12.15
C TRP A 92 -13.09 -21.20 -11.34
N LEU A 93 -12.69 -22.47 -11.48
CA LEU A 93 -11.52 -23.03 -10.81
C LEU A 93 -10.24 -22.55 -11.50
N LYS A 94 -10.24 -22.48 -12.84
CA LYS A 94 -9.14 -21.86 -13.62
C LYS A 94 -8.94 -20.39 -13.24
N ALA A 95 -10.01 -19.61 -13.11
CA ALA A 95 -9.95 -18.23 -12.62
C ALA A 95 -9.37 -18.15 -11.20
N SER A 96 -9.79 -19.06 -10.32
CA SER A 96 -9.30 -19.11 -8.93
C SER A 96 -7.80 -19.43 -8.87
N LEU A 97 -7.32 -20.36 -9.69
CA LEU A 97 -5.90 -20.68 -9.84
C LEU A 97 -5.09 -19.48 -10.33
N ALA A 98 -5.59 -18.77 -11.34
CA ALA A 98 -4.95 -17.56 -11.87
C ALA A 98 -4.83 -16.47 -10.80
N LEU A 99 -5.92 -16.15 -10.13
CA LEU A 99 -5.94 -15.15 -9.05
C LEU A 99 -5.02 -15.56 -7.88
N SER A 100 -4.84 -16.86 -7.63
CA SER A 100 -4.08 -17.36 -6.48
C SER A 100 -2.58 -17.05 -6.58
N VAL A 101 -2.04 -16.85 -7.78
CA VAL A 101 -0.64 -16.45 -7.99
C VAL A 101 -0.38 -15.09 -7.36
N ALA A 102 -1.24 -14.11 -7.63
CA ALA A 102 -1.14 -12.77 -7.03
C ALA A 102 -1.30 -12.83 -5.50
N VAL A 103 -2.20 -13.68 -4.99
CA VAL A 103 -2.34 -13.93 -3.54
C VAL A 103 -1.07 -14.51 -2.95
N ALA A 104 -0.43 -15.48 -3.60
CA ALA A 104 0.80 -16.08 -3.10
C ALA A 104 1.93 -15.03 -3.00
N GLY A 105 2.07 -14.17 -4.00
CA GLY A 105 3.03 -13.07 -3.98
C GLY A 105 2.76 -12.04 -2.88
N PHE A 106 1.50 -11.65 -2.67
CA PHE A 106 1.12 -10.73 -1.59
C PHE A 106 1.33 -11.34 -0.21
N VAL A 107 0.84 -12.55 0.00
CA VAL A 107 0.95 -13.28 1.27
C VAL A 107 2.42 -13.52 1.61
N SER A 108 3.27 -13.81 0.63
CA SER A 108 4.70 -14.04 0.87
C SER A 108 5.41 -12.86 1.54
N ASP A 109 5.14 -11.61 1.15
CA ASP A 109 5.77 -10.44 1.78
C ASP A 109 5.22 -10.15 3.17
N ASN A 110 3.89 -10.16 3.29
CA ASN A 110 3.24 -9.83 4.55
C ASN A 110 3.55 -10.90 5.60
N ALA A 111 3.61 -12.18 5.20
CA ALA A 111 3.98 -13.27 6.08
C ALA A 111 5.47 -13.27 6.42
N LEU A 112 6.37 -12.89 5.49
CA LEU A 112 7.79 -12.77 5.81
C LEU A 112 8.03 -11.74 6.93
N SER A 113 7.39 -10.58 6.81
CA SER A 113 7.41 -9.53 7.83
C SER A 113 6.86 -10.06 9.15
N ALA A 114 5.70 -10.71 9.12
CA ALA A 114 5.09 -11.29 10.31
C ALA A 114 5.95 -12.39 10.97
N PHE A 115 6.62 -13.23 10.19
CA PHE A 115 7.52 -14.26 10.72
C PHE A 115 8.78 -13.67 11.36
N ARG A 116 9.33 -12.57 10.81
CA ARG A 116 10.45 -11.85 11.42
C ARG A 116 10.06 -11.25 12.76
N HIS A 117 8.93 -10.54 12.83
CA HIS A 117 8.37 -10.02 14.08
C HIS A 117 8.11 -11.15 15.09
N HIS A 118 7.55 -12.27 14.65
CA HIS A 118 7.32 -13.42 15.53
C HIS A 118 8.64 -14.00 16.11
N ARG A 119 9.70 -14.11 15.29
CA ARG A 119 11.03 -14.55 15.76
C ARG A 119 11.67 -13.57 16.77
N ARG A 120 11.41 -12.27 16.61
CA ARG A 120 11.84 -11.20 17.54
C ARG A 120 10.97 -11.14 18.83
N GLY A 121 9.93 -11.98 18.95
CA GLY A 121 9.03 -11.99 20.11
C GLY A 121 7.90 -10.94 20.05
N GLU A 122 7.80 -10.21 18.94
CA GLU A 122 6.85 -9.12 18.70
C GLU A 122 5.51 -9.66 18.19
N THR A 123 4.83 -10.41 19.05
CA THR A 123 3.59 -11.13 18.71
C THR A 123 2.46 -10.23 18.20
N VAL A 124 2.35 -8.99 18.66
CA VAL A 124 1.30 -8.08 18.18
C VAL A 124 1.61 -7.51 16.79
N GLU A 125 2.89 -7.25 16.50
CA GLU A 125 3.30 -6.80 15.16
C GLU A 125 3.10 -7.91 14.13
N ALA A 126 3.38 -9.17 14.50
CA ALA A 126 3.06 -10.33 13.67
C ALA A 126 1.56 -10.47 13.36
N LEU A 127 0.67 -9.99 14.25
CA LEU A 127 -0.79 -10.05 14.04
C LEU A 127 -1.29 -9.05 12.98
N TYR A 128 -0.51 -8.06 12.55
CA TYR A 128 -0.88 -7.18 11.44
C TYR A 128 -1.02 -7.90 10.10
N PHE A 129 -0.48 -9.12 10.00
CA PHE A 129 -0.75 -10.01 8.88
C PHE A 129 -2.25 -10.23 8.63
N ILE A 130 -3.06 -10.33 9.70
CA ILE A 130 -4.49 -10.64 9.56
C ILE A 130 -5.24 -9.48 8.88
N PRO A 131 -5.16 -8.21 9.35
CA PRO A 131 -5.75 -7.08 8.64
C PRO A 131 -5.26 -6.93 7.19
N ALA A 132 -3.96 -7.16 6.93
CA ALA A 132 -3.41 -7.10 5.58
C ALA A 132 -4.01 -8.20 4.68
N TRP A 133 -4.05 -9.43 5.18
CA TRP A 133 -4.65 -10.59 4.50
C TRP A 133 -6.13 -10.38 4.19
N THR A 134 -6.92 -9.85 5.14
CA THR A 134 -8.34 -9.56 4.90
C THR A 134 -8.55 -8.39 3.93
N THR A 135 -7.69 -7.37 3.97
CA THR A 135 -7.73 -6.27 2.99
C THR A 135 -7.47 -6.82 1.58
N TYR A 136 -6.54 -7.75 1.44
CA TYR A 136 -6.27 -8.39 0.16
C TYR A 136 -7.41 -9.30 -0.30
N PHE A 137 -8.08 -10.01 0.62
CA PHE A 137 -9.32 -10.71 0.28
C PHE A 137 -10.37 -9.78 -0.35
N LEU A 138 -10.51 -8.55 0.14
CA LEU A 138 -11.41 -7.55 -0.48
C LEU A 138 -10.98 -7.16 -1.90
N ILE A 139 -9.68 -7.05 -2.14
CA ILE A 139 -9.15 -6.80 -3.50
C ILE A 139 -9.47 -7.98 -4.42
N ILE A 140 -9.29 -9.22 -3.95
CA ILE A 140 -9.64 -10.42 -4.70
C ILE A 140 -11.13 -10.52 -4.95
N MET A 141 -11.98 -10.13 -3.99
CA MET A 141 -13.43 -10.04 -4.18
C MET A 141 -13.78 -9.15 -5.37
N MET A 142 -13.13 -7.98 -5.51
CA MET A 142 -13.32 -7.10 -6.67
C MET A 142 -12.76 -7.74 -7.95
N ALA A 143 -11.54 -8.26 -7.88
CA ALA A 143 -10.85 -8.86 -9.02
C ALA A 143 -11.57 -10.11 -9.56
N SER A 144 -12.32 -10.84 -8.73
CA SER A 144 -13.07 -12.04 -9.14
C SER A 144 -14.07 -11.76 -10.26
N SER A 145 -14.56 -10.51 -10.38
CA SER A 145 -15.46 -10.09 -11.46
C SER A 145 -14.84 -10.16 -12.86
N THR A 146 -13.51 -10.15 -12.95
CA THR A 146 -12.79 -10.32 -14.22
C THR A 146 -12.90 -11.73 -14.80
N ALA A 147 -13.36 -12.71 -14.01
CA ALA A 147 -13.64 -14.06 -14.47
C ALA A 147 -14.80 -14.14 -15.49
N SER A 148 -15.64 -13.09 -15.56
CA SER A 148 -16.67 -12.95 -16.60
C SER A 148 -16.13 -13.11 -18.02
N VAL A 149 -14.89 -12.66 -18.27
CA VAL A 149 -14.27 -12.69 -19.61
C VAL A 149 -14.04 -14.11 -20.12
N ILE A 150 -13.91 -15.08 -19.23
CA ILE A 150 -13.78 -16.50 -19.58
C ILE A 150 -15.11 -17.27 -19.38
N GLY A 151 -16.22 -16.55 -19.27
CA GLY A 151 -17.58 -17.11 -19.23
C GLY A 151 -18.03 -17.63 -17.86
N VAL A 152 -17.33 -17.30 -16.77
CA VAL A 152 -17.74 -17.74 -15.43
C VAL A 152 -19.06 -17.07 -15.03
N PRO A 153 -20.05 -17.81 -14.50
CA PRO A 153 -21.39 -17.30 -14.22
C PRO A 153 -21.48 -16.48 -12.91
N GLU A 154 -20.52 -15.59 -12.70
CA GLU A 154 -20.49 -14.64 -11.58
C GLU A 154 -21.38 -13.41 -11.84
N ILE A 155 -21.45 -12.46 -10.90
CA ILE A 155 -22.45 -11.38 -10.93
C ILE A 155 -22.36 -10.51 -12.19
N VAL A 156 -21.17 -10.20 -12.71
CA VAL A 156 -21.01 -9.36 -13.90
C VAL A 156 -21.49 -10.09 -15.16
N GLN A 157 -21.12 -11.37 -15.31
CA GLN A 157 -21.58 -12.19 -16.42
C GLN A 157 -23.10 -12.38 -16.38
N ARG A 158 -23.68 -12.58 -15.20
CA ARG A 158 -25.13 -12.66 -15.03
C ARG A 158 -25.82 -11.33 -15.28
N ALA A 159 -25.21 -10.21 -14.90
CA ALA A 159 -25.69 -8.88 -15.25
C ALA A 159 -25.75 -8.69 -16.77
N ASN A 160 -24.73 -9.15 -17.51
CA ASN A 160 -24.75 -9.16 -18.99
C ASN A 160 -25.93 -9.96 -19.54
N THR A 161 -26.21 -11.14 -18.97
CA THR A 161 -27.39 -11.95 -19.34
C THR A 161 -28.71 -11.22 -19.06
N VAL A 162 -28.83 -10.54 -17.93
CA VAL A 162 -30.03 -9.76 -17.58
C VAL A 162 -30.22 -8.60 -18.56
N ILE A 163 -29.16 -7.84 -18.84
CA ILE A 163 -29.17 -6.72 -19.79
C ILE A 163 -29.63 -7.21 -21.17
N ALA A 164 -29.07 -8.32 -21.65
CA ALA A 164 -29.44 -8.92 -22.93
C ALA A 164 -30.90 -9.40 -22.94
N ALA A 165 -31.39 -9.99 -21.85
CA ALA A 165 -32.78 -10.46 -21.73
C ALA A 165 -33.79 -9.31 -21.66
N VAL A 166 -33.44 -8.19 -21.04
CA VAL A 166 -34.30 -7.00 -20.94
C VAL A 166 -34.38 -6.26 -22.28
N GLY A 167 -33.28 -6.17 -23.02
CA GLY A 167 -33.26 -5.57 -24.35
C GLY A 167 -33.47 -4.04 -24.39
N ASP A 168 -33.52 -3.36 -23.24
CA ASP A 168 -33.60 -1.90 -23.12
C ASP A 168 -32.19 -1.32 -22.84
N PRO A 169 -31.63 -0.47 -23.72
CA PRO A 169 -30.36 0.22 -23.48
C PRO A 169 -30.35 1.05 -22.19
N GLY A 170 -31.51 1.57 -21.77
CA GLY A 170 -31.65 2.32 -20.52
C GLY A 170 -31.42 1.47 -19.27
N ALA A 171 -31.59 0.14 -19.36
CA ALA A 171 -31.40 -0.77 -18.24
C ALA A 171 -29.92 -1.07 -17.94
N ILE A 172 -29.01 -0.87 -18.91
CA ILE A 172 -27.57 -1.18 -18.79
C ILE A 172 -26.96 -0.51 -17.57
N VAL A 173 -27.12 0.81 -17.47
CA VAL A 173 -26.54 1.60 -16.37
C VAL A 173 -27.12 1.17 -15.03
N TRP A 174 -28.43 0.93 -14.96
CA TRP A 174 -29.09 0.55 -13.72
C TRP A 174 -28.70 -0.84 -13.23
N VAL A 175 -28.54 -1.82 -14.13
CA VAL A 175 -28.09 -3.17 -13.77
C VAL A 175 -26.66 -3.12 -13.23
N TYR A 176 -25.74 -2.37 -13.86
CA TYR A 176 -24.37 -2.26 -13.33
C TYR A 176 -24.28 -1.44 -12.04
N LEU A 177 -25.06 -0.36 -11.89
CA LEU A 177 -25.16 0.38 -10.62
C LEU A 177 -25.66 -0.54 -9.49
N TYR A 178 -26.65 -1.39 -9.80
CA TYR A 178 -27.15 -2.38 -8.87
C TYR A 178 -26.08 -3.43 -8.52
N THR A 179 -25.38 -3.99 -9.50
CA THR A 179 -24.23 -4.89 -9.26
C THR A 179 -23.13 -4.21 -8.42
N MET A 180 -22.83 -2.94 -8.65
CA MET A 180 -21.87 -2.18 -7.84
C MET A 180 -22.35 -2.02 -6.39
N ALA A 181 -23.65 -1.80 -6.17
CA ALA A 181 -24.22 -1.72 -4.83
C ALA A 181 -24.04 -3.03 -4.05
N TRP A 182 -24.09 -4.20 -4.69
CA TRP A 182 -23.79 -5.49 -4.06
C TRP A 182 -22.34 -5.57 -3.54
N PHE A 183 -21.37 -5.18 -4.37
CA PHE A 183 -19.97 -5.14 -3.96
C PHE A 183 -19.74 -4.14 -2.83
N LEU A 184 -20.32 -2.94 -2.90
CA LEU A 184 -20.23 -1.95 -1.83
C LEU A 184 -20.86 -2.46 -0.53
N ALA A 185 -22.06 -3.02 -0.59
CA ALA A 185 -22.77 -3.55 0.59
C ALA A 185 -21.98 -4.68 1.27
N PHE A 186 -21.27 -5.51 0.51
CA PHE A 186 -20.44 -6.58 1.06
C PHE A 186 -19.08 -6.09 1.58
N CYS A 187 -18.37 -5.27 0.80
CA CYS A 187 -17.00 -4.86 1.11
C CYS A 187 -16.93 -3.76 2.17
N TRP A 188 -17.90 -2.83 2.21
CA TRP A 188 -17.84 -1.68 3.12
C TRP A 188 -17.86 -2.06 4.60
N PRO A 189 -18.76 -2.95 5.10
CA PRO A 189 -18.74 -3.40 6.49
C PRO A 189 -17.43 -4.11 6.85
N LEU A 190 -16.92 -4.95 5.93
CA LEU A 190 -15.70 -5.73 6.16
C LEU A 190 -14.44 -4.84 6.16
N ALA A 191 -14.37 -3.85 5.26
CA ALA A 191 -13.33 -2.83 5.24
C ALA A 191 -13.33 -2.00 6.54
N ARG A 192 -14.52 -1.59 7.01
CA ARG A 192 -14.67 -0.87 8.27
C ARG A 192 -14.28 -1.74 9.45
N LEU A 193 -14.69 -3.01 9.50
CA LEU A 193 -14.27 -3.93 10.54
C LEU A 193 -12.74 -4.08 10.59
N MET A 194 -12.08 -4.16 9.43
CA MET A 194 -10.63 -4.27 9.35
C MET A 194 -9.90 -3.01 9.79
N SER A 195 -10.40 -1.82 9.45
CA SER A 195 -9.82 -0.57 9.96
C SER A 195 -9.95 -0.47 11.49
N HIS A 196 -11.07 -0.93 12.05
CA HIS A 196 -11.27 -1.01 13.50
C HIS A 196 -10.38 -2.08 14.14
N ALA A 197 -10.21 -3.24 13.50
CA ALA A 197 -9.33 -4.31 13.98
C ALA A 197 -7.86 -3.85 13.98
N LYS A 198 -7.40 -3.20 12.91
CA LYS A 198 -6.06 -2.58 12.83
C LYS A 198 -5.87 -1.54 13.93
N ALA A 199 -6.86 -0.66 14.15
CA ALA A 199 -6.83 0.34 15.21
C ALA A 199 -6.91 -0.24 16.64
N ARG A 200 -7.47 -1.46 16.82
CA ARG A 200 -7.47 -2.17 18.10
C ARG A 200 -6.17 -2.93 18.33
N LEU A 201 -5.60 -3.52 17.29
CA LEU A 201 -4.30 -4.18 17.32
C LEU A 201 -3.19 -3.17 17.62
N SER A 202 -3.21 -1.99 16.99
CA SER A 202 -2.27 -0.90 17.32
C SER A 202 -2.37 -0.44 18.76
N ARG A 203 -3.58 -0.36 19.31
CA ARG A 203 -3.81 -0.05 20.73
C ARG A 203 -3.29 -1.15 21.69
N ARG A 204 -3.27 -2.42 21.26
CA ARG A 204 -2.74 -3.56 22.05
C ARG A 204 -1.24 -3.77 21.87
N ALA A 205 -0.69 -3.49 20.69
CA ALA A 205 0.76 -3.41 20.45
C ALA A 205 1.34 -2.30 21.34
N GLY A 206 0.60 -1.20 21.41
CA GLY A 206 0.79 -0.10 22.35
C GLY A 206 0.60 -0.44 23.84
N SER A 207 0.27 -1.68 24.25
CA SER A 207 0.02 -2.00 25.67
C SER A 207 1.07 -2.89 26.36
N ARG A 208 2.13 -3.32 25.66
CA ARG A 208 3.35 -3.87 26.31
C ARG A 208 4.62 -3.22 25.80
N ALA A 209 4.74 -2.98 24.50
CA ALA A 209 5.76 -2.09 23.95
C ALA A 209 5.39 -0.62 24.21
N GLY A 210 4.14 -0.24 23.92
CA GLY A 210 3.65 1.11 24.23
C GLY A 210 3.25 1.34 25.69
N ALA A 211 3.14 0.34 26.56
CA ALA A 211 2.90 0.59 28.01
C ALA A 211 4.17 1.06 28.73
N ARG A 212 5.36 0.72 28.20
CA ARG A 212 6.62 1.35 28.63
C ARG A 212 6.76 2.78 28.08
N ALA A 213 6.22 3.04 26.88
CA ALA A 213 6.23 4.37 26.26
C ALA A 213 5.12 5.31 26.80
N ALA A 214 3.96 4.79 27.19
CA ALA A 214 2.80 5.56 27.64
C ALA A 214 2.90 6.05 29.08
N LEU A 215 3.87 5.57 29.85
CA LEU A 215 4.21 6.11 31.17
C LEU A 215 5.13 7.34 31.09
N ALA A 216 5.63 7.70 29.91
CA ALA A 216 6.60 8.78 29.76
C ALA A 216 6.03 10.10 29.23
N ASP A 217 4.90 10.14 28.51
CA ASP A 217 4.44 11.46 28.03
C ASP A 217 2.94 11.55 27.73
N ARG A 218 2.15 11.70 28.79
CA ARG A 218 0.89 12.44 28.72
C ARG A 218 1.14 13.84 29.25
N GLY A 219 1.64 14.72 28.39
CA GLY A 219 1.88 16.13 28.70
C GLY A 219 1.77 17.05 27.48
N GLY A 220 0.58 17.16 26.88
CA GLY A 220 0.20 18.36 26.11
C GLY A 220 0.44 18.35 24.60
N PHE A 221 -0.43 17.68 23.83
CA PHE A 221 -0.69 18.07 22.45
C PHE A 221 -1.78 19.15 22.44
N ALA A 222 -1.38 20.36 22.82
CA ALA A 222 -2.06 21.59 22.43
C ALA A 222 -1.27 22.18 21.26
N GLU A 223 -1.99 22.60 20.22
CA GLU A 223 -1.58 23.59 19.21
C GLU A 223 -0.24 24.27 19.47
N PHE A 224 0.84 23.80 18.86
CA PHE A 224 1.96 24.66 18.54
C PHE A 224 2.45 24.36 17.13
N ASN A 225 2.24 25.37 16.29
CA ASN A 225 2.92 25.63 15.05
C ASN A 225 4.41 25.28 15.16
N LEU A 226 5.00 24.90 14.01
CA LEU A 226 6.39 25.19 13.66
C LEU A 226 7.05 26.14 14.69
N ILE A 227 7.80 25.57 15.64
CA ILE A 227 8.79 26.37 16.34
C ILE A 227 9.96 26.47 15.37
N ILE A 228 9.88 27.55 14.60
CA ILE A 228 10.91 28.21 13.83
C ILE A 228 12.19 28.24 14.71
N LEU A 229 13.36 27.85 14.22
CA LEU A 229 14.32 28.80 13.64
C LEU A 229 15.40 28.12 12.75
N PRO A 230 15.95 28.89 11.79
CA PRO A 230 17.03 28.53 10.88
C PRO A 230 18.40 28.61 11.57
N ASP A 231 19.42 28.24 10.80
CA ASP A 231 20.85 28.42 11.03
C ASP A 231 21.57 27.20 11.61
N GLY A 232 22.37 26.58 10.74
CA GLY A 232 23.42 25.63 11.11
C GLY A 232 22.99 24.18 11.04
N ASP A 233 23.85 23.35 10.45
CA ASP A 233 23.91 21.93 10.77
C ASP A 233 23.75 21.77 12.28
N MET A 234 22.67 21.14 12.72
CA MET A 234 22.68 20.59 14.07
C MET A 234 23.81 19.57 14.13
N PRO A 235 24.69 19.62 15.14
CA PRO A 235 25.73 18.64 15.29
C PRO A 235 25.07 17.26 15.30
N MET A 236 25.49 16.44 14.34
CA MET A 236 25.14 15.03 14.35
C MET A 236 25.56 14.45 15.69
N ALA A 237 24.71 13.61 16.28
CA ALA A 237 25.11 12.92 17.49
C ALA A 237 26.40 12.15 17.20
N ALA A 238 27.30 12.04 18.19
CA ALA A 238 28.55 11.31 18.00
C ALA A 238 28.31 9.85 17.53
N ASP A 239 27.14 9.31 17.87
CA ASP A 239 26.71 7.96 17.52
C ASP A 239 26.01 7.87 16.15
N THR A 240 25.82 8.99 15.43
CA THR A 240 25.20 8.94 14.11
C THR A 240 26.18 8.43 13.06
N ILE A 241 25.79 7.37 12.38
CA ILE A 241 26.60 6.70 11.36
C ILE A 241 26.01 7.03 9.98
N LEU A 242 26.88 7.40 9.03
CA LEU A 242 26.51 7.43 7.62
C LEU A 242 26.39 5.99 7.12
N GLU A 243 25.16 5.49 7.03
CA GLU A 243 24.88 4.12 6.62
C GLU A 243 25.05 3.95 5.11
N ARG A 244 24.51 4.89 4.32
CA ARG A 244 24.64 4.88 2.86
C ARG A 244 24.74 6.29 2.29
N ARG A 245 25.57 6.42 1.26
CA ARG A 245 25.61 7.59 0.38
C ARG A 245 25.74 7.14 -1.06
N PHE A 246 24.90 7.68 -1.93
CA PHE A 246 24.91 7.36 -3.36
C PHE A 246 24.29 8.49 -4.17
N ASP A 247 24.63 8.54 -5.45
CA ASP A 247 24.07 9.49 -6.41
C ASP A 247 23.18 8.74 -7.40
N LEU A 248 22.02 9.31 -7.71
CA LEU A 248 21.08 8.79 -8.70
C LEU A 248 20.82 9.85 -9.79
N PRO A 249 20.48 9.45 -11.02
CA PRO A 249 19.95 10.38 -12.00
C PRO A 249 18.64 11.01 -11.47
N VAL A 250 18.48 12.33 -11.62
CA VAL A 250 17.21 13.00 -11.29
C VAL A 250 16.11 12.46 -12.20
N SER A 251 15.30 11.53 -11.67
CA SER A 251 14.21 10.83 -12.36
C SER A 251 13.27 10.20 -11.33
N LEU A 252 12.02 9.90 -11.72
CA LEU A 252 11.09 9.20 -10.84
C LEU A 252 11.56 7.78 -10.49
N ASP A 253 12.38 7.17 -11.34
CA ASP A 253 12.99 5.85 -11.09
C ASP A 253 13.97 5.87 -9.90
N ALA A 254 14.43 7.04 -9.46
CA ALA A 254 15.26 7.20 -8.28
C ALA A 254 14.51 6.93 -6.96
N ILE A 255 13.17 6.99 -6.97
CA ILE A 255 12.35 6.83 -5.75
C ILE A 255 12.53 5.42 -5.16
N ALA A 256 12.32 4.37 -5.94
CA ALA A 256 12.32 3.00 -5.43
C ALA A 256 13.66 2.57 -4.77
N PRO A 257 14.85 2.87 -5.35
CA PRO A 257 16.13 2.62 -4.68
C PRO A 257 16.30 3.36 -3.35
N ILE A 258 15.83 4.61 -3.25
CA ILE A 258 15.92 5.40 -2.02
C ILE A 258 15.00 4.79 -0.94
N GLN A 259 13.76 4.47 -1.30
CA GLN A 259 12.80 3.84 -0.39
C GLN A 259 13.33 2.50 0.15
N ALA A 260 13.89 1.65 -0.72
CA ALA A 260 14.50 0.39 -0.30
C ALA A 260 15.70 0.59 0.63
N ALA A 261 16.50 1.64 0.41
CA ALA A 261 17.62 1.99 1.27
C ALA A 261 17.15 2.51 2.64
N ILE A 262 16.07 3.30 2.70
CA ILE A 262 15.45 3.77 3.95
C ILE A 262 14.88 2.58 4.73
N GLU A 263 14.11 1.71 4.09
CA GLU A 263 13.54 0.51 4.73
C GLU A 263 14.63 -0.38 5.32
N SER A 264 15.76 -0.53 4.61
CA SER A 264 16.90 -1.31 5.09
C SER A 264 17.62 -0.64 6.26
N ALA A 265 17.78 0.68 6.26
CA ALA A 265 18.50 1.42 7.29
C ALA A 265 17.64 1.63 8.56
N ALA A 266 16.33 1.66 8.40
CA ALA A 266 15.37 1.84 9.48
C ALA A 266 15.05 0.55 10.25
N ASP A 267 15.56 -0.62 9.80
CA ASP A 267 15.36 -1.89 10.49
C ASP A 267 15.85 -1.77 11.94
N ASP A 268 15.03 -2.26 12.86
CA ASP A 268 15.23 -2.18 14.31
C ASP A 268 15.29 -0.77 14.92
N ILE A 269 15.13 0.32 14.16
CA ILE A 269 15.16 1.72 14.67
C ILE A 269 13.77 2.37 14.61
N LEU A 270 13.14 2.39 13.44
CA LEU A 270 11.81 2.98 13.26
C LEU A 270 10.74 1.90 13.20
N ASP A 271 9.51 2.26 13.62
CA ASP A 271 8.34 1.42 13.35
C ASP A 271 7.84 1.57 11.91
N ALA A 272 6.99 0.66 11.46
CA ALA A 272 6.46 0.68 10.09
C ALA A 272 5.67 1.96 9.76
N GLY A 273 5.08 2.62 10.76
CA GLY A 273 4.36 3.88 10.58
C GLY A 273 5.32 5.03 10.29
N ALA A 274 6.39 5.15 11.07
CA ALA A 274 7.45 6.12 10.89
C ALA A 274 8.22 5.90 9.58
N VAL A 275 8.51 4.65 9.21
CA VAL A 275 9.08 4.31 7.90
C VAL A 275 8.17 4.78 6.77
N PHE A 276 6.88 4.44 6.82
CA PHE A 276 5.93 4.87 5.79
C PHE A 276 5.87 6.40 5.63
N LYS A 277 5.80 7.14 6.75
CA LYS A 277 5.78 8.61 6.74
C LYS A 277 7.05 9.20 6.12
N LEU A 278 8.22 8.67 6.47
CA LEU A 278 9.51 9.11 5.93
C LEU A 278 9.63 8.80 4.44
N THR A 279 9.28 7.57 4.04
CA THR A 279 9.26 7.09 2.66
C THR A 279 8.35 7.94 1.76
N MET A 280 7.13 8.25 2.22
CA MET A 280 6.20 9.14 1.50
C MET A 280 6.74 10.57 1.38
N SER A 281 7.38 11.06 2.45
CA SER A 281 7.94 12.40 2.46
C SER A 281 9.10 12.55 1.47
N VAL A 282 9.94 11.52 1.37
CA VAL A 282 11.04 11.46 0.41
C VAL A 282 10.51 11.35 -1.02
N GLU A 283 9.49 10.51 -1.27
CA GLU A 283 8.85 10.39 -2.59
C GLU A 283 8.34 11.73 -3.10
N GLU A 284 7.66 12.49 -2.24
CA GLU A 284 7.15 13.81 -2.57
C GLU A 284 8.29 14.81 -2.88
N LEU A 285 9.36 14.84 -2.08
CA LEU A 285 10.49 15.73 -2.33
C LEU A 285 11.24 15.36 -3.62
N VAL A 286 11.45 14.08 -3.90
CA VAL A 286 12.07 13.63 -5.15
C VAL A 286 11.20 14.00 -6.35
N THR A 287 9.88 13.82 -6.24
CA THR A 287 8.93 14.26 -7.27
C THR A 287 9.04 15.77 -7.51
N ASN A 288 9.13 16.57 -6.45
CA ASN A 288 9.33 18.02 -6.58
C ASN A 288 10.65 18.37 -7.26
N VAL A 289 11.76 17.69 -6.93
CA VAL A 289 13.05 17.88 -7.62
C VAL A 289 12.93 17.53 -9.11
N VAL A 290 12.25 16.44 -9.46
CA VAL A 290 12.07 16.05 -10.87
C VAL A 290 11.19 17.03 -11.63
N MET A 291 10.10 17.50 -11.02
CA MET A 291 9.13 18.38 -11.67
C MET A 291 9.60 19.85 -11.75
N HIS A 292 10.39 20.31 -10.78
CA HIS A 292 10.76 21.72 -10.62
C HIS A 292 12.27 22.00 -10.66
N GLY A 293 13.14 21.00 -10.52
CA GLY A 293 14.59 21.15 -10.33
C GLY A 293 15.40 21.63 -11.55
N ALA A 294 14.75 21.89 -12.69
CA ALA A 294 15.23 22.70 -13.81
C ALA A 294 16.68 22.48 -14.32
N VAL A 295 17.27 21.27 -14.21
CA VAL A 295 18.54 20.94 -14.89
C VAL A 295 18.50 19.52 -15.48
N PRO A 296 18.40 19.38 -16.83
CA PRO A 296 18.58 18.10 -17.50
C PRO A 296 20.00 17.55 -17.23
N SER A 297 20.10 16.25 -16.93
CA SER A 297 21.37 15.54 -16.66
C SER A 297 22.05 15.86 -15.31
N SER A 298 21.30 16.33 -14.32
CA SER A 298 21.81 16.48 -12.94
C SER A 298 21.69 15.18 -12.12
N THR A 299 22.51 15.07 -11.06
CA THR A 299 22.45 13.97 -10.09
C THR A 299 21.72 14.40 -8.82
N LEU A 300 20.91 13.51 -8.27
CA LEU A 300 20.36 13.58 -6.93
C LEU A 300 21.29 12.84 -5.98
N GLY A 301 21.95 13.58 -5.08
CA GLY A 301 22.75 13.00 -4.01
C GLY A 301 21.84 12.58 -2.86
N VAL A 302 22.04 11.38 -2.36
CA VAL A 302 21.26 10.82 -1.25
C VAL A 302 22.20 10.35 -0.17
N ALA A 303 21.96 10.77 1.07
CA ALA A 303 22.64 10.23 2.24
C ALA A 303 21.62 9.78 3.29
N ILE A 304 21.81 8.58 3.83
CA ILE A 304 20.99 8.02 4.90
C ILE A 304 21.88 7.89 6.12
N LEU A 305 21.49 8.58 7.19
CA LEU A 305 22.22 8.65 8.43
C LEU A 305 21.39 8.03 9.54
N VAL A 306 22.04 7.23 10.36
CA VAL A 306 21.39 6.34 11.32
C VAL A 306 21.94 6.62 12.71
N ASP A 307 21.05 6.98 13.64
CA ASP A 307 21.31 7.12 15.07
C ASP A 307 20.40 6.09 15.80
N PRO A 308 20.83 5.51 16.93
CA PRO A 308 19.95 4.72 17.81
C PRO A 308 18.56 5.32 18.12
N ARG A 309 18.39 6.63 17.95
CA ARG A 309 17.19 7.43 18.25
C ARG A 309 16.48 7.94 16.99
N CYS A 310 17.08 7.92 15.80
CA CYS A 310 16.44 8.47 14.60
C CYS A 310 17.06 7.98 13.29
N ILE A 311 16.31 8.14 12.21
CA ILE A 311 16.82 8.05 10.84
C ILE A 311 16.73 9.42 10.20
N SER A 312 17.81 9.83 9.54
CA SER A 312 17.87 11.04 8.75
C SER A 312 18.10 10.72 7.28
N VAL A 313 17.39 11.39 6.38
CA VAL A 313 17.58 11.29 4.93
C VAL A 313 17.91 12.66 4.40
N GLU A 314 19.06 12.78 3.77
CA GLU A 314 19.47 13.98 3.04
C GLU A 314 19.29 13.76 1.55
N LEU A 315 18.64 14.73 0.90
CA LEU A 315 18.50 14.83 -0.54
C LEU A 315 19.24 16.08 -0.98
N SER A 316 20.09 15.95 -1.99
CA SER A 316 20.81 17.09 -2.56
C SER A 316 20.66 17.15 -4.07
N ASP A 317 20.20 18.28 -4.59
CA ASP A 317 20.01 18.53 -6.01
C ASP A 317 20.70 19.82 -6.46
N ALA A 318 20.93 19.95 -7.77
CA ALA A 318 21.54 21.12 -8.39
C ALA A 318 20.52 22.12 -8.95
N GLY A 319 19.26 22.06 -8.51
CA GLY A 319 18.22 22.97 -8.95
C GLY A 319 18.39 24.39 -8.39
N PRO A 320 17.52 25.33 -8.80
CA PRO A 320 17.48 26.67 -8.22
C PRO A 320 17.32 26.64 -6.70
N ALA A 321 17.91 27.62 -6.01
CA ALA A 321 17.72 27.74 -4.56
C ALA A 321 16.22 27.90 -4.24
N PHE A 322 15.69 26.98 -3.44
CA PHE A 322 14.29 26.96 -3.03
C PHE A 322 14.15 26.16 -1.74
N ASP A 323 13.74 26.82 -0.65
CA ASP A 323 13.37 26.17 0.60
C ASP A 323 11.90 25.75 0.56
N PRO A 324 11.58 24.45 0.38
CA PRO A 324 10.19 24.00 0.29
C PRO A 324 9.40 24.29 1.57
N PHE A 325 10.03 24.36 2.74
CA PHE A 325 9.32 24.53 4.01
C PHE A 325 9.01 25.99 4.35
N ARG A 326 9.60 26.94 3.62
CA ARG A 326 9.40 28.38 3.81
C ARG A 326 8.77 29.08 2.62
N GLU A 327 9.20 28.70 1.41
CA GLU A 327 8.85 29.39 0.19
C GLU A 327 7.63 28.79 -0.51
N ALA A 328 7.25 27.55 -0.18
CA ALA A 328 6.06 26.94 -0.74
C ALA A 328 4.78 27.65 -0.25
N PRO A 329 3.86 28.03 -1.16
CA PRO A 329 2.61 28.68 -0.76
C PRO A 329 1.73 27.71 0.05
N PRO A 330 1.00 28.20 1.07
CA PRO A 330 0.10 27.35 1.85
C PRO A 330 -1.02 26.80 0.95
N PRO A 331 -1.43 25.52 1.13
CA PRO A 331 -2.48 24.94 0.30
C PRO A 331 -3.83 25.59 0.60
N ALA A 332 -4.63 25.84 -0.45
CA ALA A 332 -6.00 26.34 -0.33
C ALA A 332 -6.95 25.22 0.14
N LEU A 333 -6.99 24.98 1.45
CA LEU A 333 -7.76 23.91 2.09
C LEU A 333 -9.27 24.21 2.21
N ASP A 334 -9.65 25.47 2.03
CA ASP A 334 -10.98 26.04 2.18
C ASP A 334 -11.81 26.09 0.88
N GLN A 335 -11.19 25.79 -0.27
CA GLN A 335 -11.87 25.78 -1.56
C GLN A 335 -12.56 24.43 -1.87
N PRO A 336 -13.72 24.44 -2.54
CA PRO A 336 -14.35 23.25 -3.10
C PRO A 336 -13.41 22.48 -4.02
N VAL A 337 -13.49 21.14 -4.00
CA VAL A 337 -12.63 20.22 -4.76
C VAL A 337 -12.65 20.51 -6.25
N GLU A 338 -13.79 20.98 -6.77
CA GLU A 338 -14.05 21.26 -8.18
C GLU A 338 -13.29 22.49 -8.69
N THR A 339 -12.90 23.40 -7.80
CA THR A 339 -12.20 24.65 -8.12
C THR A 339 -10.73 24.65 -7.73
N ARG A 340 -10.30 23.63 -6.98
CA ARG A 340 -8.92 23.53 -6.50
C ARG A 340 -7.99 23.14 -7.66
N ALA A 341 -6.92 23.90 -7.84
CA ALA A 341 -5.85 23.51 -8.75
C ALA A 341 -5.25 22.17 -8.34
N VAL A 342 -5.03 21.27 -9.29
CA VAL A 342 -4.37 19.99 -9.04
C VAL A 342 -2.90 20.26 -8.73
N GLY A 343 -2.47 20.02 -7.48
CA GLY A 343 -1.09 20.22 -7.01
C GLY A 343 -1.00 21.04 -5.70
N GLY A 344 0.21 21.16 -5.14
CA GLY A 344 0.50 22.07 -4.01
C GLY A 344 0.20 21.56 -2.60
N LEU A 345 -0.25 20.31 -2.44
CA LEU A 345 -0.49 19.69 -1.12
C LEU A 345 0.74 18.95 -0.56
N GLY A 346 1.66 18.55 -1.44
CA GLY A 346 2.69 17.58 -1.10
C GLY A 346 3.67 18.06 -0.04
N VAL A 347 4.31 19.21 -0.24
CA VAL A 347 5.24 19.79 0.74
C VAL A 347 4.57 20.08 2.09
N HIS A 348 3.29 20.47 2.07
CA HIS A 348 2.49 20.64 3.29
C HIS A 348 2.24 19.32 4.01
N LEU A 349 2.07 18.22 3.28
CA LEU A 349 1.97 16.87 3.86
C LEU A 349 3.32 16.42 4.43
N VAL A 350 4.43 16.67 3.74
CA VAL A 350 5.79 16.37 4.22
C VAL A 350 6.00 16.97 5.61
N GLY A 351 5.73 18.26 5.78
CA GLY A 351 5.88 18.95 7.06
C GLY A 351 4.99 18.43 8.19
N LYS A 352 3.92 17.68 7.89
CA LYS A 352 3.05 17.03 8.89
C LYS A 352 3.42 15.58 9.16
N LEU A 353 4.20 14.97 8.28
CA LEU A 353 4.54 13.55 8.33
C LEU A 353 5.88 13.31 9.02
N VAL A 354 6.87 14.19 8.85
CA VAL A 354 8.18 14.09 9.51
C VAL A 354 8.23 14.81 10.84
N ASP A 355 9.13 14.39 11.72
CA ASP A 355 9.34 15.08 13.01
C ASP A 355 10.11 16.39 12.82
N ARG A 356 11.12 16.38 11.94
CA ARG A 356 11.91 17.59 11.60
C ARG A 356 12.34 17.60 10.15
N ALA A 357 12.49 18.80 9.61
CA ALA A 357 13.01 19.03 8.27
C ALA A 357 13.94 20.24 8.28
N TYR A 358 15.01 20.17 7.50
CA TYR A 358 16.00 21.23 7.36
C TYR A 358 16.31 21.45 5.89
N TYR A 359 16.63 22.69 5.56
CA TYR A 359 17.10 23.08 4.24
C TYR A 359 18.38 23.90 4.38
N HIS A 360 19.38 23.57 3.55
CA HIS A 360 20.59 24.35 3.39
C HIS A 360 20.96 24.47 1.90
N ARG A 361 21.53 25.61 1.53
CA ARG A 361 22.21 25.78 0.24
C ARG A 361 23.70 25.62 0.46
N VAL A 362 24.32 24.62 -0.16
CA VAL A 362 25.76 24.36 -0.11
C VAL A 362 26.34 24.55 -1.50
N GLY A 363 26.98 25.69 -1.73
CA GLY A 363 27.41 26.10 -3.07
C GLY A 363 26.22 26.16 -4.04
N GLU A 364 26.32 25.40 -5.13
CA GLU A 364 25.27 25.30 -6.16
C GLU A 364 24.26 24.17 -5.93
N ARG A 365 24.20 23.61 -4.71
CA ARG A 365 23.28 22.52 -4.41
C ARG A 365 22.33 22.85 -3.28
N ASN A 366 21.07 22.51 -3.47
CA ASN A 366 20.09 22.40 -2.39
C ASN A 366 20.41 21.15 -1.58
N LEU A 367 20.19 21.20 -0.27
CA LEU A 367 20.28 20.06 0.62
C LEU A 367 19.08 20.10 1.56
N VAL A 368 18.20 19.10 1.44
CA VAL A 368 17.05 18.91 2.31
C VAL A 368 17.31 17.71 3.20
N ARG A 369 17.30 17.91 4.51
CA ARG A 369 17.42 16.82 5.50
C ARG A 369 16.09 16.60 6.19
N LEU A 370 15.53 15.40 6.06
CA LEU A 370 14.38 14.95 6.83
C LEU A 370 14.85 14.10 7.99
N VAL A 371 14.27 14.28 9.18
CA VAL A 371 14.57 13.47 10.37
C VAL A 371 13.28 12.86 10.90
N MET A 372 13.31 11.54 11.08
CA MET A 372 12.26 10.76 11.69
C MET A 372 12.80 10.14 12.99
N LEU A 373 12.19 10.47 14.11
CA LEU A 373 12.59 9.97 15.42
C LEU A 373 12.03 8.57 15.64
N ARG A 374 12.80 7.75 16.35
CA ARG A 374 12.33 6.48 16.89
C ARG A 374 11.16 6.77 17.86
N PRO A 375 10.07 5.98 17.80
CA PRO A 375 8.97 6.12 18.74
C PRO A 375 9.43 6.07 20.20
N GLY A 376 9.16 7.14 20.96
CA GLY A 376 9.52 7.24 22.38
C GLY A 376 10.97 7.67 22.68
N ALA A 377 11.75 8.07 21.68
CA ALA A 377 13.00 8.77 21.94
C ALA A 377 12.70 10.14 22.58
N ALA A 378 13.24 10.40 23.78
CA ALA A 378 13.22 11.73 24.36
C ALA A 378 14.00 12.69 23.45
N THR A 379 13.54 13.94 23.34
CA THR A 379 14.26 15.02 22.65
C THR A 379 15.55 15.42 23.38
N ASP A 380 15.84 14.81 24.52
CA ASP A 380 17.02 15.02 25.35
C ASP A 380 18.30 14.69 24.57
N GLY A 381 18.96 15.74 24.07
CA GLY A 381 20.17 15.68 23.26
C GLY A 381 20.05 16.37 21.90
N TYR A 382 18.85 16.81 21.54
CA TYR A 382 18.60 17.81 20.51
C TYR A 382 17.75 18.90 21.20
N ALA A 383 18.42 19.76 21.95
CA ALA A 383 17.81 20.86 22.69
C ALA A 383 16.97 21.76 21.75
N PRO A 384 15.90 22.39 22.27
CA PRO A 384 14.95 23.20 21.48
C PRO A 384 15.59 24.33 20.69
#